data_AF-A0AAW6Q0Y0-F1
#
_entry.id   AF-A0AAW6Q0Y0-F1
#
_cell.length_a   1.000
_cell.length_b   1.000
_cell.length_c   1.000
_cell.angle_alpha   90.00
_cell.angle_beta   90.00
_cell.angle_gamma   90.00
#
_symmetry.space_group_name_H-M   'P 1'
#
loop_
_entity.id
_entity.type
_entity.pdbx_description
1 polymer ?
#
loop_
_entity_poly.entity_id
_entity_poly.type
_entity_poly.pdbx_seq_one_letter_code
_entity_poly.pdbx_strand_id
1 'polypeptide(L)'
;MKICQNCGTKNSKEAVFCENCGAKLPEVVVTGKIKKCRNCGYSNEEEATFCGNCGTKLTEPISSAETDDDMDSEEKQDEQSEELEESEISTNETIDDQEVTKTDE
;
A
#
# COMPACT_ATOMS: atom_id res chain seq x y z
N MET A 1 27.65 -12.15 3.81
CA MET A 1 28.90 -12.31 3.05
C MET A 1 28.65 -11.75 1.66
N LYS A 2 29.66 -11.21 0.98
CA LYS A 2 29.53 -10.67 -0.38
C LYS A 2 30.33 -11.54 -1.34
N ILE A 3 29.79 -11.86 -2.51
CA ILE A 3 30.52 -12.55 -3.58
C ILE A 3 30.93 -11.53 -4.62
N CYS A 4 32.21 -11.52 -4.99
CA CYS A 4 32.68 -10.64 -6.05
C CYS A 4 32.14 -11.12 -7.40
N GLN A 5 31.38 -10.27 -8.08
CA GLN A 5 30.83 -10.60 -9.41
C GLN A 5 31.89 -10.58 -10.53
N ASN A 6 33.09 -10.06 -10.26
CA ASN A 6 34.19 -10.04 -11.21
C ASN A 6 35.05 -11.30 -11.13
N CYS A 7 35.43 -11.75 -9.92
CA CYS A 7 36.37 -12.88 -9.74
C CYS A 7 35.85 -14.04 -8.88
N GLY A 8 34.62 -13.96 -8.34
CA GLY A 8 34.02 -15.02 -7.52
C GLY A 8 34.53 -15.12 -6.07
N THR A 9 35.48 -14.29 -5.65
CA THR A 9 36.01 -14.32 -4.28
C THR A 9 34.93 -13.99 -3.25
N LYS A 10 34.92 -14.75 -2.15
CA LYS A 10 34.06 -14.51 -0.99
C LYS A 10 34.67 -13.43 -0.11
N ASN A 11 33.94 -12.37 0.15
CA ASN A 11 34.38 -11.22 0.93
C ASN A 11 33.47 -11.00 2.16
N SER A 12 33.96 -10.25 3.15
CA SER A 12 33.20 -9.86 4.36
C SER A 12 31.90 -9.10 4.02
N LYS A 13 30.93 -9.11 4.94
CA LYS A 13 29.70 -8.30 4.84
C LYS A 13 30.00 -6.79 4.78
N GLU A 14 31.09 -6.36 5.41
CA GLU A 14 31.50 -4.95 5.47
C GLU A 14 32.47 -4.55 4.34
N ALA A 15 32.98 -5.50 3.56
CA ALA A 15 33.97 -5.21 2.52
C ALA A 15 33.38 -4.30 1.42
N VAL A 16 34.09 -3.21 1.12
CA VAL A 16 33.75 -2.23 0.07
C VAL A 16 34.38 -2.62 -1.27
N PHE A 17 35.58 -3.20 -1.23
CA PHE A 17 36.31 -3.69 -2.41
C PHE A 17 36.65 -5.17 -2.24
N CYS A 18 36.77 -5.87 -3.36
CA CYS A 18 37.21 -7.25 -3.39
C CYS A 18 38.68 -7.35 -2.97
N GLU A 19 38.99 -8.18 -1.97
CA GLU A 19 40.36 -8.37 -1.48
C GLU A 19 41.31 -9.01 -2.52
N ASN A 20 40.75 -9.71 -3.51
CA ASN A 20 41.52 -10.40 -4.54
C ASN A 20 41.74 -9.54 -5.80
N CYS A 21 40.69 -8.90 -6.31
CA CYS A 21 40.75 -8.19 -7.60
C CYS A 21 40.52 -6.68 -7.52
N GLY A 22 40.23 -6.12 -6.34
CA GLY A 22 40.00 -4.68 -6.15
C GLY A 22 38.66 -4.15 -6.69
N ALA A 23 37.83 -4.99 -7.32
CA ALA A 23 36.51 -4.57 -7.81
C ALA A 23 35.61 -4.10 -6.66
N LYS A 24 34.87 -3.01 -6.86
CA LYS A 24 33.90 -2.51 -5.88
C LYS A 24 32.79 -3.54 -5.68
N LEU A 25 32.52 -3.87 -4.42
CA LEU A 25 31.47 -4.80 -4.02
C LEU A 25 30.16 -4.06 -3.79
N PRO A 26 28.99 -4.70 -4.03
CA PRO A 26 27.70 -4.09 -3.76
C PRO A 26 27.57 -3.74 -2.27
N GLU A 27 27.14 -2.52 -1.97
CA GLU A 27 26.79 -2.11 -0.62
C GLU A 27 25.44 -2.73 -0.24
N VAL A 28 25.46 -3.64 0.73
CA VAL A 28 24.24 -4.10 1.36
C VAL A 28 23.89 -3.04 2.40
N VAL A 29 23.15 -2.02 1.97
CA VAL A 29 22.48 -1.11 2.89
C VAL A 29 21.43 -1.93 3.63
N VAL A 30 21.77 -2.35 4.85
CA VAL A 30 20.79 -2.81 5.82
C VAL A 30 20.01 -1.56 6.21
N THR A 31 19.00 -1.24 5.41
CA THR A 31 17.97 -0.30 5.81
C THR A 31 17.13 -1.01 6.86
N GLY A 32 17.65 -1.08 8.10
CA GLY A 32 16.87 -1.55 9.22
C GLY A 32 15.59 -0.73 9.23
N LYS A 33 14.43 -1.36 9.01
CA LYS A 33 13.19 -0.61 8.91
C LYS A 33 12.86 -0.09 10.30
N ILE A 34 13.00 1.21 10.50
CA ILE A 34 12.69 1.83 11.78
C ILE A 34 11.18 2.05 11.86
N LYS A 35 10.54 1.57 12.93
CA LYS A 35 9.13 1.88 13.24
C LYS A 35 9.02 2.98 14.29
N LYS A 36 8.31 4.04 13.94
CA LYS A 36 8.03 5.14 14.87
C LYS A 36 6.86 4.78 15.79
N CYS A 37 7.05 5.01 17.08
CA CYS A 37 5.98 4.86 18.05
C CYS A 37 4.89 5.89 17.80
N ARG A 38 3.64 5.43 17.62
CA ARG A 38 2.48 6.34 17.46
C ARG A 38 2.15 7.13 18.74
N ASN A 39 2.55 6.62 19.90
CA ASN A 39 2.28 7.27 21.19
C ASN A 39 3.30 8.38 21.51
N CYS A 40 4.61 8.12 21.34
CA CYS A 40 5.65 9.08 21.75
C CYS A 40 6.57 9.56 20.62
N GLY A 41 6.42 9.06 19.40
CA GLY A 41 7.26 9.42 18.25
C GLY A 41 8.66 8.80 18.23
N TYR A 42 9.05 8.05 19.26
CA TYR A 42 10.37 7.42 19.33
C TYR A 42 10.59 6.41 18.19
N SER A 43 11.77 6.42 17.61
CA SER A 43 12.22 5.51 16.55
C SER A 43 12.68 4.19 17.16
N ASN A 44 12.03 3.08 16.81
CA ASN A 44 12.36 1.74 17.29
C ASN A 44 12.80 0.84 16.12
N GLU A 45 13.59 -0.19 16.42
CA GLU A 45 14.01 -1.22 15.45
C GLU A 45 12.80 -1.98 14.88
N GLU A 46 12.96 -2.61 13.71
CA GLU A 46 11.88 -3.34 13.01
C GLU A 46 11.29 -4.42 13.92
N GLU A 47 12.16 -5.11 14.66
CA GLU A 47 11.86 -6.26 15.51
C GLU A 47 11.33 -5.85 16.90
N ALA A 48 11.27 -4.56 17.24
CA ALA A 48 10.91 -4.11 18.58
C ALA A 48 9.42 -4.32 18.90
N THR A 49 9.05 -5.24 19.79
CA THR A 49 7.62 -5.47 20.14
C THR A 49 7.01 -4.32 20.98
N PHE A 50 7.85 -3.60 21.73
CA PHE A 50 7.45 -2.50 22.61
C PHE A 50 8.35 -1.29 22.38
N CYS A 51 7.80 -0.11 22.61
CA CYS A 51 8.56 1.12 22.53
C CYS A 51 9.58 1.20 23.66
N GLY A 52 10.86 1.33 23.31
CA GLY A 52 11.94 1.47 24.29
C GLY A 52 11.86 2.75 25.13
N ASN A 53 11.08 3.74 24.69
CA ASN A 53 10.93 5.02 25.40
C ASN A 53 9.67 5.07 26.30
N CYS A 54 8.52 4.60 25.81
CA CYS A 54 7.25 4.73 26.55
C CYS A 54 6.56 3.39 26.88
N GLY A 55 7.16 2.25 26.49
CA GLY A 55 6.60 0.91 26.73
C GLY A 55 5.35 0.56 25.91
N THR A 56 4.86 1.46 25.05
CA THR A 56 3.68 1.18 24.21
C THR A 56 3.99 0.08 23.20
N LYS A 57 3.09 -0.90 23.07
CA LYS A 57 3.22 -1.99 22.11
C LYS A 57 3.26 -1.43 20.69
N LEU A 58 4.28 -1.82 19.93
CA LEU A 58 4.46 -1.44 18.54
C LEU A 58 3.85 -2.55 17.71
N THR A 59 2.56 -2.45 17.43
CA THR A 59 1.88 -3.38 16.53
C THR A 59 2.52 -3.29 15.14
N GLU A 60 2.77 -4.45 14.54
CA GLU A 60 3.25 -4.56 13.16
C GLU A 60 2.33 -3.79 12.21
N PRO A 61 2.86 -3.17 11.13
CA PRO A 61 2.00 -2.62 10.10
C PRO A 61 1.23 -3.78 9.46
N ILE A 62 -0.04 -3.91 9.84
CA ILE A 62 -1.01 -4.74 9.16
C ILE A 62 -1.04 -4.21 7.72
N SER A 63 -0.53 -5.01 6.79
CA SER A 63 -0.78 -4.77 5.37
C SER A 63 -2.27 -4.95 5.16
N SER A 64 -2.92 -3.87 4.72
CA SER A 64 -4.32 -3.81 4.29
C SER A 64 -5.36 -3.61 5.39
N ALA A 65 -6.39 -2.88 4.99
CA ALA A 65 -7.37 -2.18 5.79
C ALA A 65 -8.34 -3.11 6.51
N GLU A 66 -8.56 -2.86 7.79
CA GLU A 66 -9.76 -3.28 8.48
C GLU A 66 -10.37 -1.98 9.04
N THR A 67 -11.41 -1.51 8.36
CA THR A 67 -12.21 -0.35 8.74
C THR A 67 -12.99 -0.68 10.00
N ASP A 68 -12.89 0.22 11.00
CA ASP A 68 -13.88 0.34 12.05
C ASP A 68 -15.22 0.74 11.42
N ASP A 69 -16.18 -0.19 11.37
CA ASP A 69 -17.60 0.15 11.22
C ASP A 69 -18.39 -0.62 12.28
N ASP A 70 -18.60 0.09 13.39
CA ASP A 70 -19.68 -0.10 14.35
C ASP A 70 -21.01 0.14 13.59
N MET A 71 -21.81 -0.92 13.36
CA MET A 71 -23.22 -0.73 12.98
C MET A 71 -24.10 -1.85 13.53
N ASP A 72 -24.60 -1.58 14.74
CA ASP A 72 -25.88 -2.05 15.25
C ASP A 72 -27.00 -1.76 14.23
N SER A 73 -27.72 -2.78 13.76
CA SER A 73 -29.13 -2.69 13.37
C SER A 73 -29.70 -4.08 13.07
N GLU A 74 -30.68 -4.47 13.86
CA GLU A 74 -31.67 -5.49 13.49
C GLU A 74 -32.39 -5.06 12.20
N GLU A 75 -32.54 -5.95 11.20
CA GLU A 75 -33.77 -5.99 10.39
C GLU A 75 -33.96 -7.33 9.66
N LYS A 76 -35.23 -7.72 9.60
CA LYS A 76 -35.82 -8.97 9.14
C LYS A 76 -35.57 -9.30 7.68
N GLN A 77 -35.48 -10.60 7.39
CA GLN A 77 -35.50 -11.18 6.07
C GLN A 77 -36.89 -11.11 5.42
N ASP A 78 -36.90 -10.50 4.23
CA ASP A 78 -37.59 -10.86 2.98
C ASP A 78 -38.76 -11.85 3.01
N GLU A 79 -39.91 -11.39 2.48
CA GLU A 79 -40.82 -12.22 1.66
C GLU A 79 -41.39 -11.39 0.49
N GLN A 80 -40.71 -11.50 -0.66
CA GLN A 80 -41.20 -12.00 -1.96
C GLN A 80 -42.60 -11.61 -2.49
N SER A 81 -42.65 -11.01 -3.69
CA SER A 81 -43.61 -11.27 -4.80
C SER A 81 -43.25 -10.38 -6.00
N GLU A 82 -42.97 -10.92 -7.21
CA GLU A 82 -43.94 -11.14 -8.32
C GLU A 82 -44.43 -9.77 -8.89
N GLU A 83 -44.44 -9.43 -10.17
CA GLU A 83 -44.47 -10.10 -11.49
C GLU A 83 -44.07 -9.00 -12.51
N LEU A 84 -43.26 -9.30 -13.53
CA LEU A 84 -43.68 -9.37 -14.94
C LEU A 84 -44.57 -8.21 -15.41
N GLU A 85 -44.12 -7.43 -16.40
CA GLU A 85 -44.81 -7.34 -17.69
C GLU A 85 -44.00 -6.52 -18.72
N GLU A 86 -44.05 -7.04 -19.94
CA GLU A 86 -43.40 -6.59 -21.17
C GLU A 86 -44.08 -5.34 -21.77
N SER A 87 -43.49 -4.86 -22.88
CA SER A 87 -44.10 -3.99 -23.92
C SER A 87 -44.20 -2.49 -23.55
N GLU A 88 -44.00 -1.50 -24.41
CA GLU A 88 -43.66 -1.42 -25.82
C GLU A 88 -43.23 0.04 -26.13
N ILE A 89 -42.27 0.19 -27.04
CA ILE A 89 -42.14 1.22 -28.11
C ILE A 89 -42.80 2.61 -27.87
N SER A 90 -41.97 3.68 -27.87
CA SER A 90 -42.35 5.00 -28.41
C SER A 90 -41.08 5.77 -28.83
N THR A 91 -40.62 5.55 -30.06
CA THR A 91 -40.58 6.55 -31.15
C THR A 91 -39.79 7.83 -30.88
N ASN A 92 -38.74 8.00 -31.69
CA ASN A 92 -38.11 9.25 -32.12
C ASN A 92 -38.93 10.53 -31.87
N GLU A 93 -38.31 11.52 -31.22
CA GLU A 93 -38.36 12.90 -31.69
C GLU A 93 -36.95 13.52 -31.67
N THR A 94 -36.52 13.83 -32.89
CA THR A 94 -35.48 14.80 -33.28
C THR A 94 -35.80 16.22 -32.80
N ILE A 95 -34.80 17.11 -32.91
CA ILE A 95 -34.80 18.59 -33.00
C ILE A 95 -34.01 19.20 -31.80
N ASP A 96 -32.75 19.58 -32.03
CA ASP A 96 -32.29 20.97 -32.36
C ASP A 96 -32.14 21.75 -31.05
N ASP A 97 -30.94 22.16 -30.64
CA ASP A 97 -30.22 23.28 -31.23
C ASP A 97 -28.70 23.12 -31.08
N GLN A 98 -28.01 23.50 -32.15
CA GLN A 98 -26.64 23.95 -32.10
C GLN A 98 -26.57 25.28 -31.33
N GLU A 99 -25.65 25.45 -30.39
CA GLU A 99 -24.90 26.71 -30.40
C GLU A 99 -23.44 26.49 -30.01
N VAL A 100 -22.60 26.71 -31.03
CA VAL A 100 -21.15 26.73 -30.97
C VAL A 100 -20.73 28.18 -30.84
N THR A 101 -20.19 28.58 -29.69
CA THR A 101 -19.42 29.83 -29.55
C THR A 101 -18.19 29.56 -28.68
N LYS A 102 -17.01 29.28 -29.27
CA LYS A 102 -15.97 30.24 -29.71
C LYS A 102 -15.39 31.03 -28.52
N THR A 103 -14.24 30.59 -27.98
CA THR A 103 -12.84 31.03 -28.27
C THR A 103 -12.47 32.38 -27.66
N ASP A 104 -11.56 32.29 -26.68
CA ASP A 104 -10.31 33.05 -26.50
C ASP A 104 -10.31 34.57 -26.73
N GLU A 105 -10.15 35.31 -25.63
CA GLU A 105 -9.16 36.40 -25.49
C GLU A 105 -8.74 36.57 -24.01
#